data_AF-A0A8J7CED6-F1
#
_entry.id   AF-A0A8J7CED6-F1
#
_cell.length_a   1.000
_cell.length_b   1.000
_cell.length_c   1.000
_cell.angle_alpha   90.00
_cell.angle_beta   90.00
_cell.angle_gamma   90.00
#
_symmetry.space_group_name_H-M   'P 1'
#
loop_
_entity.id
_entity.type
_entity.pdbx_description
1 polymer ?
#
loop_
_entity_poly.entity_id
_entity_poly.type
_entity_poly.pdbx_seq_one_letter_code
_entity_poly.pdbx_strand_id
1 'polypeptide(L)'
;MRLSEESERRLTRSLVETLSDTLRQLNEAFREGEKERIRKLGHALKGNSGAHYFGLTKVKEIGIALDKNPDLAENEWRRMVEELEGVIQALQTRSPGRDGRGEAE
;
A
#
# COMPACT_ATOMS: atom_id res chain seq x y z
N MET A 1 -13.80 -9.45 15.62
CA MET A 1 -15.04 -9.34 14.81
C MET A 1 -14.64 -9.60 13.37
N ARG A 2 -15.19 -10.63 12.72
CA ARG A 2 -14.88 -10.97 11.33
C ARG A 2 -15.92 -10.30 10.44
N LEU A 3 -15.48 -9.57 9.42
CA LEU A 3 -16.39 -8.90 8.50
C LEU A 3 -17.08 -9.90 7.59
N SER A 4 -18.20 -9.49 6.97
CA SER A 4 -18.77 -10.25 5.86
C SER A 4 -17.80 -10.25 4.68
N GLU A 5 -17.84 -11.29 3.85
CA GLU A 5 -16.96 -11.41 2.67
C GLU A 5 -17.09 -10.20 1.72
N GLU A 6 -18.30 -9.67 1.56
CA GLU A 6 -18.52 -8.46 0.75
C GLU A 6 -17.85 -7.23 1.36
N SER A 7 -17.94 -7.05 2.68
CA SER A 7 -17.30 -5.94 3.39
C SER A 7 -15.77 -6.05 3.32
N GLU A 8 -15.24 -7.27 3.44
CA GLU A 8 -13.82 -7.56 3.32
C GLU A 8 -13.30 -7.29 1.90
N ARG A 9 -14.08 -7.63 0.85
CA ARG A 9 -13.77 -7.27 -0.55
C ARG A 9 -13.75 -5.76 -0.77
N ARG A 10 -14.74 -5.03 -0.25
CA ARG A 10 -14.80 -3.56 -0.36
C ARG A 10 -13.60 -2.91 0.35
N LEU A 11 -13.25 -3.39 1.55
CA LEU A 11 -12.08 -2.90 2.27
C LEU A 11 -10.77 -3.24 1.57
N THR A 12 -10.65 -4.45 1.01
CA THR A 12 -9.46 -4.84 0.24
C THR A 12 -9.29 -3.91 -0.97
N ARG A 13 -10.37 -3.63 -1.71
CA ARG A 13 -10.34 -2.69 -2.84
C ARG A 13 -9.93 -1.28 -2.40
N SER A 14 -10.56 -0.74 -1.35
CA SER A 14 -10.23 0.58 -0.82
C SER A 14 -8.77 0.66 -0.34
N LEU A 15 -8.27 -0.41 0.28
CA LEU A 15 -6.87 -0.49 0.70
C LEU A 15 -5.92 -0.53 -0.49
N VAL A 16 -6.22 -1.32 -1.53
CA VAL A 16 -5.42 -1.36 -2.77
C VAL A 16 -5.35 0.02 -3.42
N GLU A 17 -6.48 0.72 -3.54
CA GLU A 17 -6.53 2.08 -4.09
C GLU A 17 -5.67 3.04 -3.26
N THR A 18 -5.83 3.00 -1.93
CA THR A 18 -5.06 3.84 -1.00
C THR A 18 -3.55 3.59 -1.11
N LEU A 19 -3.12 2.33 -1.11
CA LEU A 19 -1.70 1.98 -1.19
C LEU A 19 -1.12 2.32 -2.57
N SER A 20 -1.87 2.12 -3.64
CA SER A 20 -1.44 2.46 -5.00
C SER A 20 -1.27 3.96 -5.19
N ASP A 21 -2.22 4.76 -4.70
CA ASP A 21 -2.10 6.23 -4.75
C ASP A 21 -0.97 6.73 -3.86
N THR A 22 -0.81 6.15 -2.66
CA THR A 22 0.32 6.48 -1.77
C THR A 22 1.66 6.17 -2.42
N LEU A 23 1.79 5.03 -3.08
CA LEU A 23 3.01 4.65 -3.80
C LEU A 23 3.32 5.63 -4.94
N ARG A 24 2.30 6.04 -5.70
CA ARG A 24 2.45 7.06 -6.75
C ARG A 24 2.96 8.38 -6.18
N GLN A 25 2.34 8.87 -5.09
CA GLN A 25 2.75 10.10 -4.43
C GLN A 25 4.15 10.01 -3.83
N LEU A 26 4.53 8.84 -3.29
CA LEU A 26 5.87 8.57 -2.79
C LEU A 26 6.91 8.72 -3.91
N ASN A 27 6.69 8.07 -5.06
CA ASN A 27 7.61 8.15 -6.20
C ASN A 27 7.75 9.58 -6.74
N GLU A 28 6.66 10.33 -6.81
CA GLU A 28 6.68 11.74 -7.19
C GLU A 28 7.51 12.57 -6.20
N ALA A 29 7.24 12.43 -4.90
CA ALA A 29 7.94 13.14 -3.83
C ALA A 29 9.44 12.80 -3.80
N PHE A 30 9.82 11.54 -4.04
CA PHE A 30 11.22 11.12 -4.12
C PHE A 30 11.94 11.74 -5.31
N ARG A 31 11.33 11.71 -6.50
CA ARG A 31 11.87 12.33 -7.70
C ARG A 31 12.07 13.84 -7.55
N GLU A 32 11.18 14.49 -6.81
CA GLU A 32 11.20 15.95 -6.56
C GLU A 32 12.04 16.33 -5.33
N GLY A 33 12.56 15.34 -4.58
CA GLY A 33 13.34 15.58 -3.36
C GLY A 33 12.52 16.14 -2.19
N GLU A 34 11.19 15.95 -2.20
CA GLU A 34 10.26 16.49 -1.20
C GLU A 34 10.24 15.66 0.09
N LYS A 35 11.33 15.72 0.87
CA LYS A 35 11.53 14.92 2.10
C LYS A 35 10.38 15.04 3.10
N GLU A 36 9.81 16.24 3.28
CA GLU A 36 8.70 16.45 4.20
C GLU A 36 7.41 15.75 3.72
N ARG A 37 7.18 15.68 2.40
CA ARG A 37 6.04 14.96 1.83
C ARG A 37 6.23 13.45 1.99
N ILE A 38 7.45 12.95 1.77
CA ILE A 38 7.81 11.54 2.03
C ILE A 38 7.54 11.19 3.50
N ARG A 39 7.98 12.03 4.44
CA ARG A 39 7.74 11.82 5.88
C ARG A 39 6.25 11.72 6.21
N LYS A 40 5.44 12.65 5.69
CA LYS A 40 3.98 12.65 5.91
C LYS A 40 3.30 11.40 5.35
N LEU A 41 3.71 10.96 4.15
CA LEU A 41 3.21 9.72 3.55
C LEU A 41 3.63 8.49 4.37
N GLY A 42 4.87 8.46 4.87
CA GLY A 42 5.35 7.44 5.80
C GLY A 42 4.52 7.35 7.08
N HIS A 43 4.24 8.50 7.70
CA HIS A 43 3.38 8.59 8.88
C HIS A 43 1.98 8.03 8.62
N ALA A 44 1.37 8.37 7.47
CA ALA A 44 0.07 7.86 7.07
C ALA A 44 0.08 6.33 6.86
N LEU A 45 1.12 5.79 6.20
CA LEU A 45 1.26 4.35 5.97
C LEU A 45 1.39 3.57 7.29
N LYS A 46 2.19 4.07 8.23
CA LYS A 46 2.35 3.48 9.57
C LYS A 46 1.02 3.39 10.33
N GLY A 47 0.17 4.40 10.16
CA GLY A 47 -1.14 4.50 10.81
C GLY A 47 -2.31 3.88 10.03
N ASN A 48 -2.07 3.28 8.87
CA ASN A 48 -3.15 2.83 7.99
C ASN A 48 -3.97 1.68 8.61
N SER A 49 -5.21 1.99 9.02
CA SER A 49 -6.09 1.06 9.73
C SER A 49 -6.45 -0.18 8.90
N GLY A 50 -6.55 -0.07 7.58
CA GLY A 50 -6.75 -1.20 6.68
C GLY A 50 -5.55 -2.16 6.71
N ALA A 51 -4.33 -1.62 6.63
CA ALA A 51 -3.11 -2.43 6.74
C ALA A 51 -3.01 -3.15 8.09
N HIS A 52 -3.41 -2.50 9.19
CA HIS A 52 -3.50 -3.16 10.52
C HIS A 52 -4.54 -4.28 10.54
N TYR A 53 -5.72 -4.07 9.96
CA TYR A 53 -6.78 -5.09 9.88
C TYR A 53 -6.33 -6.36 9.14
N PHE A 54 -5.64 -6.19 8.01
CA PHE A 54 -5.15 -7.32 7.20
C PHE A 54 -3.79 -7.89 7.66
N GLY A 55 -3.23 -7.39 8.78
CA GLY A 55 -1.95 -7.87 9.31
C GLY A 55 -0.75 -7.58 8.40
N LEU A 56 -0.80 -6.49 7.62
CA LEU A 56 0.24 -6.13 6.66
C LEU A 56 1.40 -5.41 7.36
N THR A 57 2.12 -6.15 8.21
CA THR A 57 3.25 -5.62 9.00
C THR A 57 4.29 -4.90 8.13
N LYS A 58 4.50 -5.38 6.90
CA LYS A 58 5.41 -4.78 5.93
C LYS A 58 5.06 -3.32 5.59
N VAL A 59 3.78 -3.00 5.40
CA VAL A 59 3.30 -1.63 5.13
C VAL A 59 3.63 -0.71 6.30
N LYS A 60 3.44 -1.21 7.52
CA LYS A 60 3.77 -0.47 8.75
C LYS A 60 5.27 -0.22 8.88
N GLU A 61 6.11 -1.23 8.60
CA GLU A 61 7.57 -1.11 8.63
C GLU A 61 8.06 -0.06 7.64
N ILE A 62 7.57 -0.11 6.40
CA ILE A 62 7.87 0.87 5.35
C ILE A 62 7.45 2.27 5.80
N GLY A 63 6.25 2.42 6.36
CA GLY A 63 5.77 3.69 6.90
C GLY A 63 6.68 4.25 8.01
N ILE A 64 7.13 3.40 8.93
CA ILE A 64 8.07 3.80 10.00
C ILE A 64 9.43 4.23 9.43
N ALA A 65 9.94 3.51 8.43
CA ALA A 65 11.21 3.84 7.80
C ALA A 65 11.14 5.22 7.11
N LEU A 66 10.09 5.50 6.34
CA LEU A 66 9.87 6.79 5.66
C LEU A 66 9.63 7.95 6.64
N ASP A 67 8.91 7.70 7.75
CA ASP A 67 8.65 8.68 8.82
C ASP A 67 9.96 9.09 9.55
N LYS A 68 10.87 8.13 9.74
CA LYS A 68 12.13 8.36 10.47
C LYS A 68 13.28 8.84 9.59
N ASN A 69 13.36 8.32 8.37
CA ASN A 69 14.41 8.64 7.42
C ASN A 69 13.80 8.90 6.03
N PRO A 70 13.36 10.13 5.74
CA PRO A 70 12.86 10.50 4.42
C PRO A 70 13.97 10.70 3.38
N ASP A 71 15.25 10.61 3.78
CA ASP A 71 16.42 10.83 2.92
C ASP A 71 17.09 9.50 2.54
N LEU A 72 16.29 8.61 1.96
CA LEU A 72 16.74 7.27 1.56
C LEU A 72 17.66 7.33 0.35
N ALA A 73 18.68 6.47 0.34
CA ALA A 73 19.44 6.23 -0.88
C ALA A 73 18.57 5.55 -1.95
N GLU A 74 18.87 5.76 -3.23
CA GLU A 74 18.05 5.26 -4.35
C GLU A 74 17.84 3.74 -4.31
N ASN A 75 18.84 2.98 -3.89
CA ASN A 75 18.76 1.53 -3.74
C ASN A 75 17.80 1.12 -2.60
N GLU A 76 17.79 1.85 -1.50
CA GLU A 76 16.84 1.63 -0.40
C GLU A 76 15.42 2.01 -0.81
N TRP A 77 15.29 3.14 -1.50
CA TRP A 77 14.01 3.58 -2.08
C TRP A 77 13.41 2.52 -3.00
N ARG A 78 14.19 2.02 -3.96
CA ARG A 78 13.75 1.01 -4.94
C ARG A 78 13.27 -0.25 -4.25
N ARG A 79 14.03 -0.75 -3.26
CA ARG A 79 13.64 -1.92 -2.47
C ARG A 79 12.30 -1.70 -1.76
N MET A 80 12.09 -0.53 -1.15
CA MET A 80 10.85 -0.23 -0.43
C MET A 80 9.64 -0.11 -1.36
N VAL A 81 9.84 0.45 -2.55
CA VAL A 81 8.82 0.48 -3.61
C VAL A 81 8.45 -0.93 -4.05
N GLU A 82 9.43 -1.77 -4.36
CA GLU A 82 9.21 -3.16 -4.76
C GLU A 82 8.46 -3.96 -3.68
N GLU A 83 8.82 -3.77 -2.41
CA GLU A 83 8.13 -4.40 -1.27
C GLU A 83 6.67 -3.93 -1.15
N LEU A 84 6.39 -2.64 -1.35
CA LEU A 84 5.03 -2.09 -1.31
C LEU A 84 4.19 -2.55 -2.51
N GLU A 85 4.76 -2.61 -3.70
CA GLU A 85 4.13 -3.16 -4.91
C GLU A 85 3.77 -4.64 -4.73
N GLY A 86 4.67 -5.44 -4.15
CA GLY A 86 4.41 -6.83 -3.82
C GLY A 86 3.21 -7.01 -2.89
N VAL A 87 3.06 -6.14 -1.89
CA VAL A 87 1.88 -6.14 -0.99
C VAL A 87 0.61 -5.80 -1.77
N ILE A 88 0.64 -4.77 -2.63
CA ILE A 88 -0.51 -4.38 -3.44
C ILE A 88 -0.96 -5.54 -4.35
N GLN A 89 -0.01 -6.18 -5.04
CA GLN A 89 -0.29 -7.35 -5.89
C GLN A 89 -0.87 -8.52 -5.09
N ALA A 90 -0.35 -8.78 -3.88
CA ALA A 90 -0.89 -9.81 -3.01
C ALA A 90 -2.35 -9.53 -2.57
N LEU A 91 -2.70 -8.27 -2.31
CA LEU A 91 -4.08 -7.87 -1.99
C LEU A 91 -5.01 -7.98 -3.21
N GLN A 92 -4.52 -7.63 -4.39
CA GLN A 92 -5.26 -7.74 -5.64
C GLN A 92 -5.56 -9.19 -6.02
N THR A 93 -4.60 -10.10 -5.81
CA THR A 93 -4.77 -11.54 -6.08
C THR A 93 -5.64 -12.24 -5.03
N ARG A 94 -5.63 -11.77 -3.78
CA ARG A 94 -6.52 -12.26 -2.70
C ARG A 94 -7.96 -11.76 -2.82
N SER A 95 -8.24 -10.75 -3.64
CA SER A 95 -9.61 -10.33 -3.91
C SER A 95 -10.29 -11.35 -4.83
N PRO A 96 -11.24 -12.17 -4.34
CA PRO A 96 -11.99 -13.08 -5.18
C PRO A 96 -12.99 -12.23 -5.96
N GLY A 97 -12.61 -11.84 -7.17
CA GLY A 97 -13.42 -11.03 -8.07
C GLY A 97 -12.88 -10.97 -9.49
N ARG A 98 -11.83 -11.73 -9.81
CA ARG A 98 -11.31 -11.92 -11.17
C ARG A 98 -11.55 -13.34 -11.69
N ASP A 99 -12.65 -13.96 -11.25
CA ASP A 99 -13.32 -15.04 -11.96
C ASP A 99 -14.77 -14.59 -12.16
N GLY A 100 -15.19 -14.41 -13.42
CA GLY A 100 -16.58 -14.16 -13.78
C GLY A 100 -16.91 -12.82 -14.46
N ARG A 101 -16.16 -12.38 -15.49
CA ARG A 101 -16.86 -12.00 -16.74
C ARG A 101 -16.99 -13.34 -17.48
N GLY A 102 -18.16 -13.90 -17.76
CA GLY A 102 -19.28 -13.31 -18.47
C GLY A 102 -19.04 -13.53 -19.96
N GLU A 103 -19.57 -14.62 -20.52
CA GLU A 103 -19.80 -14.90 -21.95
C GLU A 103 -20.51 -16.29 -22.03
N ALA A 104 -21.81 -16.31 -22.38
CA ALA A 104 -22.37 -16.93 -23.60
C ALA A 104 -22.19 -18.47 -23.60
N GLU A 105 -23.23 -19.30 -23.51
CA GLU A 105 -24.50 -19.39 -24.24
C GLU A 105 -25.61 -20.04 -23.39
#